data_AF-A0A173U2P9-F1
#
_entry.id   AF-A0A173U2P9-F1
#
_cell.length_a   1.000
_cell.length_b   1.000
_cell.length_c   1.000
_cell.angle_alpha   90.00
_cell.angle_beta   90.00
_cell.angle_gamma   90.00
#
_symmetry.space_group_name_H-M   'P 1'
#
loop_
_entity.id
_entity.type
_entity.pdbx_description
1 polymer ?
#
loop_
_entity_poly.entity_id
_entity_poly.type
_entity_poly.pdbx_seq_one_letter_code
_entity_poly.pdbx_strand_id
1 'polypeptide(L)'
;MGKASYKIRETKNMRHFTYSGNLKDAIEKAKRDLQKEKENKEIAQWYWLYEKAKKAINTHNKKIANIEAFIRCAEEEQEKQKGKKDNETTDS
;
A
#
# COMPACT_ATOMS: atom_id res chain seq x y z
N MET A 1 1.57 26.11 38.79
CA MET A 1 0.65 25.87 37.65
C MET A 1 1.37 24.97 36.64
N GLY A 2 0.73 23.90 36.16
CA GLY A 2 1.36 22.95 35.21
C GLY A 2 1.63 23.57 33.83
N LYS A 3 2.58 22.99 33.07
CA LYS A 3 2.89 23.44 31.70
C LYS A 3 1.64 23.34 30.80
N ALA A 4 1.41 24.37 29.99
CA ALA A 4 0.30 24.37 29.04
C ALA A 4 0.50 23.30 27.95
N SER A 5 -0.55 22.55 27.65
CA SER A 5 -0.51 21.44 26.69
C SER A 5 -1.90 21.14 26.14
N TYR A 6 -1.94 20.47 24.99
CA TYR A 6 -3.16 19.96 24.37
C TYR A 6 -3.05 18.44 24.17
N LYS A 7 -4.21 17.77 24.11
CA LYS A 7 -4.32 16.34 23.82
C LYS A 7 -5.47 16.12 22.86
N ILE A 8 -5.22 15.27 21.88
CA ILE A 8 -6.20 14.79 20.91
C ILE A 8 -6.40 13.31 21.19
N ARG A 9 -7.64 12.90 21.47
CA ARG A 9 -8.03 11.49 21.50
C ARG A 9 -8.88 11.21 20.29
N GLU A 10 -8.42 10.31 19.43
CA GLU A 10 -9.17 9.87 18.26
C GLU A 10 -9.92 8.59 18.57
N THR A 11 -11.19 8.55 18.19
CA THR A 11 -12.03 7.35 18.11
C THR A 11 -12.45 7.16 16.66
N LYS A 12 -13.03 6.01 16.33
CA LYS A 12 -13.37 5.62 14.93
C LYS A 12 -14.06 6.73 14.13
N ASN A 13 -14.92 7.54 14.76
CA ASN A 13 -15.73 8.57 14.10
C ASN A 13 -15.61 9.97 14.72
N MET A 14 -14.84 10.16 15.80
CA MET A 14 -14.84 11.42 16.55
C MET A 14 -13.49 11.72 17.17
N ARG A 15 -13.17 13.01 17.26
CA ARG A 15 -11.99 13.54 17.95
C ARG A 15 -12.43 14.29 19.21
N HIS A 16 -11.81 13.96 20.34
CA HIS A 16 -11.95 14.71 21.58
C HIS A 16 -10.70 15.54 21.82
N PHE A 17 -10.89 16.84 22.00
CA PHE A 17 -9.83 17.80 22.28
C PHE A 17 -9.88 18.19 23.75
N THR A 18 -8.74 18.07 24.43
CA THR A 18 -8.58 18.53 25.82
C THR A 18 -7.32 19.36 25.92
N TYR A 19 -7.28 20.29 26.86
CA TYR A 19 -6.09 21.08 27.15
C TYR A 19 -5.89 21.21 28.66
N SER A 20 -4.69 21.62 29.03
CA SER A 20 -4.29 21.89 30.41
C SER A 20 -3.48 23.18 30.46
N GLY A 21 -3.52 23.89 31.58
CA GLY A 21 -2.85 25.18 31.73
C GLY A 21 -3.55 26.31 30.98
N ASN A 22 -2.79 27.34 30.61
CA ASN A 22 -3.32 28.49 29.88
C ASN A 22 -3.70 28.11 28.43
N LEU A 23 -4.90 28.48 28.01
CA LEU A 23 -5.42 28.17 26.67
C LEU A 23 -4.60 28.81 25.55
N LYS A 24 -4.14 30.05 25.72
CA LYS A 24 -3.34 30.76 24.72
C LYS A 24 -2.01 30.04 24.49
N ASP A 25 -1.34 29.66 25.56
CA ASP A 25 -0.06 28.93 25.49
C ASP A 25 -0.25 27.53 24.86
N ALA A 26 -1.36 26.86 25.16
CA ALA A 26 -1.72 25.57 24.55
C ALA A 26 -1.95 25.70 23.03
N ILE A 27 -2.62 26.78 22.59
CA ILE A 27 -2.82 27.09 21.16
C ILE A 27 -1.48 27.38 20.47
N GLU A 28 -0.62 28.20 21.08
CA GLU A 28 0.71 28.49 20.51
C GLU A 28 1.55 27.23 20.38
N LYS A 29 1.50 26.34 21.38
CA LYS A 29 2.13 25.02 21.29
C LYS A 29 1.56 24.21 20.12
N ALA A 30 0.25 24.11 19.99
CA ALA A 30 -0.39 23.38 18.90
C ALA A 30 0.01 23.92 17.51
N LYS A 31 0.12 25.25 17.36
CA LYS A 31 0.60 25.88 16.11
C LYS A 31 2.04 25.49 15.78
N ARG A 32 2.94 25.49 16.77
CA ARG A 32 4.34 25.07 16.58
C ARG A 32 4.45 23.60 16.19
N ASP A 33 3.71 22.74 16.87
CA ASP A 33 3.71 21.30 16.57
C ASP A 33 3.11 21.04 15.18
N LEU A 34 2.03 21.75 14.79
CA LEU A 34 1.47 21.69 13.43
C LEU A 34 2.49 22.07 12.36
N GLN A 35 3.27 23.13 12.58
CA GLN A 35 4.30 23.55 11.62
C GLN A 35 5.39 22.48 11.47
N LYS A 36 5.84 21.89 12.58
CA LYS A 36 6.83 20.80 12.55
C LYS A 36 6.34 19.59 11.77
N GLU A 37 5.09 19.18 11.95
CA GLU A 37 4.52 18.06 11.20
C GLU A 37 4.40 18.38 9.71
N LYS A 38 4.04 19.61 9.35
CA LYS A 38 4.01 20.04 7.93
C LYS A 38 5.40 20.07 7.29
N GLU A 39 6.42 20.42 8.05
CA GLU A 39 7.81 20.50 7.60
C GLU A 39 8.57 19.17 7.77
N ASN A 40 7.89 18.09 8.19
CA ASN A 40 8.54 16.82 8.45
C ASN A 40 9.12 16.23 7.15
N LYS A 41 10.45 16.32 7.03
CA LYS A 41 11.21 15.88 5.85
C LYS A 41 11.16 14.36 5.63
N GLU A 42 10.80 13.59 6.65
CA GLU A 42 10.67 12.13 6.55
C GLU A 42 9.45 11.74 5.70
N ILE A 43 8.42 12.58 5.64
CA ILE A 43 7.22 12.32 4.82
C ILE A 43 7.61 12.08 3.36
N ALA A 44 8.48 12.91 2.80
CA ALA A 44 8.96 12.75 1.42
C ALA A 44 9.73 11.43 1.22
N GLN A 45 10.53 11.03 2.21
CA GLN A 45 11.28 9.77 2.17
C GLN A 45 10.33 8.56 2.22
N TRP A 46 9.30 8.60 3.07
CA TRP A 46 8.31 7.53 3.15
C TRP A 46 7.47 7.41 1.88
N TYR A 47 7.07 8.53 1.26
CA TYR A 47 6.39 8.49 -0.04
C TYR A 47 7.25 7.85 -1.12
N TRP A 48 8.54 8.16 -1.15
CA TRP A 48 9.46 7.55 -2.10
C TRP A 48 9.60 6.04 -1.89
N LEU A 49 9.76 5.60 -0.63
CA LEU A 49 9.81 4.17 -0.28
C LEU A 49 8.51 3.46 -0.68
N TYR A 50 7.36 4.07 -0.42
CA TYR A 50 6.06 3.54 -0.79
C TYR A 50 5.93 3.35 -2.30
N GLU A 51 6.26 4.36 -3.11
CA GLU A 51 6.18 4.26 -4.57
C GLU A 51 7.18 3.23 -5.13
N LYS A 52 8.38 3.15 -4.54
CA LYS A 52 9.37 2.13 -4.90
C LYS A 52 8.84 0.72 -4.64
N ALA A 53 8.26 0.48 -3.46
CA ALA A 53 7.66 -0.79 -3.09
C ALA A 53 6.47 -1.13 -4.01
N LYS A 54 5.56 -0.18 -4.25
CA LYS A 54 4.42 -0.33 -5.15
C LYS A 54 4.84 -0.73 -6.56
N LYS A 55 5.90 -0.10 -7.10
CA LYS A 55 6.46 -0.45 -8.41
C LYS A 55 7.02 -1.86 -8.44
N ALA A 56 7.76 -2.27 -7.41
CA ALA A 56 8.30 -3.63 -7.31
C ALA A 56 7.19 -4.69 -7.26
N ILE A 57 6.15 -4.47 -6.45
CA ILE A 57 4.96 -5.34 -6.36
C ILE A 57 4.29 -5.46 -7.73
N ASN A 58 4.06 -4.34 -8.42
CA ASN A 58 3.42 -4.35 -9.73
C ASN A 58 4.23 -5.14 -10.78
N THR A 59 5.56 -4.98 -10.79
CA THR A 59 6.43 -5.76 -11.68
C THR A 59 6.36 -7.26 -11.37
N HIS A 60 6.33 -7.62 -10.09
CA HIS A 60 6.20 -9.02 -9.68
C HIS A 60 4.86 -9.62 -10.11
N ASN A 61 3.75 -8.91 -9.87
CA ASN A 61 2.41 -9.33 -10.28
C ASN A 61 2.29 -9.50 -11.80
N LYS A 62 2.90 -8.61 -12.58
CA LYS A 62 2.96 -8.76 -14.05
C LYS A 62 3.71 -10.02 -14.46
N LYS A 63 4.81 -10.35 -13.78
CA LYS A 63 5.56 -11.58 -14.05
C LYS A 63 4.72 -12.81 -13.74
N ILE A 64 3.99 -12.81 -12.62
CA ILE A 64 3.03 -13.88 -12.27
C ILE A 64 2.00 -14.05 -13.39
N ALA A 65 1.31 -12.98 -13.78
CA ALA A 65 0.28 -13.04 -14.82
C ALA A 65 0.80 -13.56 -16.17
N ASN A 66 2.02 -13.18 -16.56
CA ASN A 66 2.64 -13.69 -17.78
C ASN A 66 2.95 -15.20 -17.70
N ILE A 67 3.45 -15.66 -16.55
CA ILE A 67 3.73 -17.08 -16.33
C ILE A 67 2.43 -17.89 -16.34
N GLU A 68 1.39 -17.42 -15.64
CA GLU A 68 0.07 -18.05 -15.64
C GLU A 68 -0.53 -18.12 -17.05
N ALA A 69 -0.41 -17.05 -17.83
CA ALA A 69 -0.87 -17.04 -19.22
C ALA A 69 -0.11 -18.05 -20.08
N PHE A 70 1.21 -18.14 -19.91
CA PHE A 70 2.02 -19.12 -20.64
C PHE A 70 1.63 -20.56 -20.29
N ILE A 71 1.49 -20.89 -18.99
CA ILE A 71 1.11 -22.23 -18.53
C ILE A 71 -0.22 -22.63 -19.16
N ARG A 72 -1.24 -21.77 -19.09
CA ARG A 72 -2.55 -22.04 -19.69
C ARG A 72 -2.44 -22.34 -21.19
N CYS A 73 -1.71 -21.50 -21.93
CA CYS A 73 -1.53 -21.71 -23.38
C CYS A 73 -0.78 -23.01 -23.69
N ALA A 74 0.24 -23.35 -22.89
CA ALA A 74 1.02 -24.57 -23.06
C ALA A 74 0.20 -25.83 -22.77
N GLU A 75 -0.63 -25.82 -21.72
CA GLU A 75 -1.54 -26.91 -21.37
C GLU A 75 -2.60 -27.13 -22.47
N GLU A 76 -3.22 -26.06 -22.98
CA GLU A 76 -4.18 -26.14 -24.09
C GLU A 76 -3.55 -26.74 -25.35
N GLU A 77 -2.31 -26.35 -25.67
CA GLU A 77 -1.60 -26.89 -26.84
C GLU A 77 -1.20 -28.36 -26.63
N GLN A 78 -0.80 -28.74 -25.42
CA GLN A 78 -0.49 -30.13 -25.08
C GLN A 78 -1.70 -31.05 -25.28
N GLU A 79 -2.89 -30.63 -24.86
CA GLU A 79 -4.13 -31.42 -25.04
C GLU A 79 -4.50 -31.56 -26.52
N LYS A 80 -4.33 -30.50 -27.33
CA LYS A 80 -4.53 -30.59 -28.80
C LYS A 80 -3.60 -31.58 -29.46
N GLN A 81 -2.34 -31.67 -29.00
CA GLN A 81 -1.37 -32.61 -29.55
C GLN A 81 -1.67 -34.07 -29.19
N LYS A 82 -2.21 -34.33 -27.99
CA LYS A 82 -2.66 -35.68 -27.61
C LYS A 82 -3.81 -36.15 -28.51
N GLY A 83 -4.86 -35.33 -28.65
CA GLY A 83 -6.02 -35.69 -29.48
C GLY A 83 -5.72 -35.89 -30.97
N LYS A 84 -4.66 -35.26 -31.50
CA LYS A 84 -4.20 -35.50 -32.89
C LYS A 84 -3.47 -36.82 -33.06
N LYS A 85 -2.61 -37.20 -32.10
CA LYS A 85 -1.89 -38.48 -32.13
C LYS A 85 -2.84 -39.67 -32.04
N ASP A 86 -3.89 -39.55 -31.23
CA ASP A 86 -4.87 -40.64 -31.07
C ASP A 86 -5.67 -40.89 -32.36
N ASN A 87 -5.91 -39.85 -33.18
CA ASN A 87 -6.58 -39.97 -34.48
C ASN A 87 -5.67 -40.51 -35.61
N GLU A 88 -4.36 -40.24 -35.60
CA GLU A 88 -3.42 -40.78 -36.59
C GLU A 88 -3.10 -42.27 -36.38
N THR A 89 -3.33 -42.80 -35.18
CA THR A 89 -2.98 -44.21 -34.85
C THR A 89 -4.13 -45.19 -35.13
N THR A 90 -5.35 -44.71 -35.41
CA THR A 90 -6.54 -45.56 -35.68
C THR A 90 -6.82 -45.83 -37.16
N ASP A 91 -6.08 -45.20 -38.07
CA ASP A 91 -6.25 -45.32 -39.53
C ASP A 91 -5.18 -46.21 -40.23
N SER A 92 -4.50 -47.10 -39.49
CA SER A 92 -3.54 -48.09 -40.05
C SER A 92 -3.99 -49.53 -39.85
#